data_AF-A0A1H4PJE7-F1
#
_entry.id   AF-A0A1H4PJE7-F1
#
_cell.length_a   1.000
_cell.length_b   1.000
_cell.length_c   1.000
_cell.angle_alpha   90.00
_cell.angle_beta   90.00
_cell.angle_gamma   90.00
#
_symmetry.space_group_name_H-M   'P 1'
#
loop_
_entity.id
_entity.type
_entity.pdbx_description
1 polymer ?
#
loop_
_entity_poly.entity_id
_entity_poly.type
_entity_poly.pdbx_seq_one_letter_code
_entity_poly.pdbx_strand_id
1 'polypeptide(L)'
;MITKGESGWDVDFWLDRSAGIRKRKKSFRTKSEAERWVIDLKRQYSLRGRDPGERLSDLVNVWHELHGCTLKDKYRLSRTLAVVELLGNPIASSLTALDFSRFRMERLKTCTASTVNHEHRYIKSVFNELIRLGVWNESNPVASLRQLKVDEVELTFLSLDDCRVVLDECAASSNSHTLPVAQLCLATGARWDEAETITRSQVANGMVRFARTKNGKGRSVPIPADLQSLILERGYPGGGRLFSSCRSAFRKAYERTALHTPGQLTHILRHTFASHYMMQGGNILALQKILGHGDIKMTMRYSHLAPDHFATALTFSPLALLRQERDTCGTP
;
A
#
# COMPACT_ATOMS: atom_id res chain seq x y z
N MET A 1 -38.37 6.45 -29.49
CA MET A 1 -39.22 5.90 -30.56
C MET A 1 -39.40 4.43 -30.27
N ILE A 2 -40.65 3.94 -30.32
CA ILE A 2 -40.97 2.52 -30.21
C ILE A 2 -41.43 2.10 -31.60
N THR A 3 -40.80 1.10 -32.18
CA THR A 3 -41.04 0.66 -33.57
C THR A 3 -41.31 -0.84 -33.61
N LYS A 4 -42.15 -1.29 -34.54
CA LYS A 4 -42.39 -2.73 -34.76
C LYS A 4 -41.29 -3.27 -35.70
N GLY A 5 -40.54 -4.26 -35.24
CA GLY A 5 -39.52 -4.99 -36.01
C GLY A 5 -39.97 -6.40 -36.39
N GLU A 6 -39.10 -7.16 -37.06
CA GLU A 6 -39.38 -8.51 -37.55
C GLU A 6 -39.62 -9.53 -36.43
N SER A 7 -38.92 -9.40 -35.29
CA SER A 7 -38.95 -10.33 -34.16
C SER A 7 -39.65 -9.80 -32.91
N GLY A 8 -40.30 -8.62 -33.00
CA GLY A 8 -40.97 -8.00 -31.86
C GLY A 8 -41.03 -6.47 -31.94
N TRP A 9 -41.09 -5.83 -30.78
CA TRP A 9 -41.07 -4.36 -30.65
C TRP A 9 -39.69 -3.89 -30.18
N ASP A 10 -39.19 -2.82 -30.80
CA ASP A 10 -37.89 -2.25 -30.52
C ASP A 10 -38.05 -0.83 -29.94
N VAL A 11 -37.14 -0.45 -29.04
CA VAL A 11 -37.12 0.84 -28.37
C VAL A 11 -35.78 1.51 -28.62
N ASP A 12 -35.80 2.75 -29.08
CA ASP A 12 -34.64 3.64 -29.19
C ASP A 12 -35.02 5.07 -28.80
N PHE A 13 -34.55 5.57 -27.67
CA PHE A 13 -34.82 6.93 -27.22
C PHE A 13 -33.68 7.52 -26.38
N TRP A 14 -33.67 8.84 -26.27
CA TRP A 14 -32.82 9.55 -25.33
C TRP A 14 -33.51 9.62 -23.97
N LEU A 15 -32.90 9.05 -22.95
CA LEU A 15 -33.34 9.17 -21.56
C LEU A 15 -33.01 10.57 -21.03
N ASP A 16 -31.81 11.07 -21.35
CA ASP A 16 -31.38 12.45 -21.13
C ASP A 16 -30.47 12.87 -22.30
N ARG A 17 -30.83 13.94 -23.02
CA ARG A 17 -30.02 14.45 -24.14
C ARG A 17 -28.82 15.27 -23.68
N SER A 18 -28.95 16.05 -22.61
CA SER A 18 -27.87 16.85 -22.02
C SER A 18 -26.77 15.97 -21.44
N ALA A 19 -27.15 14.86 -20.79
CA ALA A 19 -26.22 13.89 -20.23
C ALA A 19 -25.76 12.82 -21.24
N GLY A 20 -26.24 12.88 -22.50
CA GLY A 20 -25.86 11.93 -23.54
C GLY A 20 -26.37 10.50 -23.34
N ILE A 21 -27.40 10.28 -22.52
CA ILE A 21 -27.89 8.95 -22.15
C ILE A 21 -28.94 8.48 -23.16
N ARG A 22 -28.53 7.60 -24.08
CA ARG A 22 -29.41 6.94 -25.06
C ARG A 22 -29.69 5.49 -24.69
N LYS A 23 -30.95 5.08 -24.74
CA LYS A 23 -31.41 3.72 -24.43
C LYS A 23 -31.93 3.02 -25.67
N ARG A 24 -31.38 1.83 -25.90
CA ARG A 24 -31.78 0.92 -26.98
C ARG A 24 -32.03 -0.47 -26.40
N LYS A 25 -33.18 -1.06 -26.73
CA LYS A 25 -33.49 -2.45 -26.41
C LYS A 25 -34.42 -3.01 -27.48
N LYS A 26 -34.13 -4.22 -27.95
CA LYS A 26 -34.86 -4.88 -29.04
C LYS A 26 -35.69 -6.06 -28.53
N SER A 27 -36.62 -6.52 -29.36
CA SER A 27 -37.32 -7.80 -29.21
C SER A 27 -38.25 -7.90 -27.99
N PHE A 28 -38.96 -6.83 -27.66
CA PHE A 28 -40.09 -6.91 -26.73
C PHE A 28 -41.24 -7.70 -27.36
N ARG A 29 -41.96 -8.52 -26.57
CA ARG A 29 -43.04 -9.37 -27.10
C ARG A 29 -44.25 -8.55 -27.53
N THR A 30 -44.55 -7.47 -26.81
CA THR A 30 -45.70 -6.60 -27.07
C THR A 30 -45.33 -5.13 -27.00
N LYS A 31 -46.09 -4.27 -27.69
CA LYS A 31 -45.92 -2.81 -27.64
C LYS A 31 -46.07 -2.29 -26.20
N SER A 32 -47.07 -2.78 -25.48
CA SER A 32 -47.35 -2.36 -24.10
C SER A 32 -46.27 -2.77 -23.10
N GLU A 33 -45.51 -3.83 -23.39
CA GLU A 33 -44.32 -4.19 -22.60
C GLU A 33 -43.17 -3.20 -22.84
N ALA A 34 -42.92 -2.85 -24.11
CA ALA A 34 -41.94 -1.83 -24.48
C ALA A 34 -42.28 -0.45 -23.87
N GLU A 35 -43.55 -0.03 -23.91
CA GLU A 35 -44.04 1.22 -23.30
C GLU A 35 -43.85 1.22 -21.78
N ARG A 36 -44.24 0.14 -21.09
CA ARG A 36 -44.02 0.01 -19.64
C ARG A 36 -42.54 0.10 -19.26
N TRP A 37 -41.67 -0.56 -20.03
CA TRP A 37 -40.23 -0.50 -19.78
C TRP A 37 -39.67 0.91 -19.91
N VAL A 38 -40.11 1.69 -20.92
CA VAL A 38 -39.71 3.10 -21.07
C VAL A 38 -40.20 3.96 -19.90
N ILE A 39 -41.46 3.80 -19.50
CA ILE A 39 -42.05 4.56 -18.38
C ILE A 39 -41.29 4.28 -17.09
N ASP A 40 -41.01 3.00 -16.79
CA ASP A 40 -40.28 2.60 -15.60
C ASP A 40 -38.84 3.16 -15.57
N LEU A 41 -38.13 3.10 -16.70
CA LEU A 41 -36.79 3.71 -16.85
C LEU A 41 -36.81 5.22 -16.58
N LYS A 42 -37.76 5.94 -17.16
CA LYS A 42 -37.90 7.39 -16.94
C LYS A 42 -38.22 7.70 -15.49
N ARG A 43 -39.11 6.91 -14.86
CA ARG A 43 -39.44 7.05 -13.43
C ARG A 43 -38.21 6.82 -12.56
N GLN A 44 -37.47 5.75 -12.80
CA GLN A 44 -36.24 5.44 -12.05
C GLN A 44 -35.18 6.52 -12.23
N TYR A 45 -34.99 7.02 -13.45
CA TYR A 45 -34.09 8.15 -13.73
C TYR A 45 -34.50 9.40 -12.98
N SER A 46 -35.79 9.77 -13.03
CA SER A 46 -36.32 10.94 -12.31
C SER A 46 -36.19 10.83 -10.79
N LEU A 47 -36.30 9.62 -10.22
CA LEU A 47 -36.17 9.40 -8.78
C LEU A 47 -34.70 9.41 -8.32
N ARG A 48 -33.80 8.85 -9.13
CA ARG A 48 -32.40 8.63 -8.74
C ARG A 48 -31.45 9.72 -9.23
N GLY A 49 -31.85 10.50 -10.24
CA GLY A 49 -31.02 11.50 -10.91
C GLY A 49 -29.90 10.92 -11.77
N ARG A 50 -29.93 9.62 -12.07
CA ARG A 50 -28.86 8.90 -12.78
C ARG A 50 -29.40 7.71 -13.57
N ASP A 51 -28.59 7.22 -14.51
CA ASP A 51 -28.95 6.09 -15.37
C ASP A 51 -29.19 4.80 -14.56
N PRO A 52 -30.40 4.21 -14.58
CA PRO A 52 -30.66 2.95 -13.86
C PRO A 52 -29.87 1.75 -14.39
N GLY A 53 -29.38 1.83 -15.63
CA GLY A 53 -28.53 0.81 -16.26
C GLY A 53 -27.03 1.10 -16.17
N GLU A 54 -26.62 2.10 -15.40
CA GLU A 54 -25.22 2.47 -15.16
C GLU A 54 -24.43 1.26 -14.63
N ARG A 55 -23.31 0.96 -15.30
CA ARG A 55 -22.43 -0.13 -14.92
C ARG A 55 -21.48 0.31 -13.83
N LEU A 56 -20.98 -0.65 -13.06
CA LEU A 56 -20.02 -0.36 -12.00
C LEU A 56 -18.74 0.29 -12.55
N SER A 57 -18.32 -0.05 -13.78
CA SER A 57 -17.19 0.60 -14.45
C SER A 57 -17.41 2.09 -14.69
N ASP A 58 -18.63 2.48 -15.09
CA ASP A 58 -19.00 3.86 -15.37
C ASP A 58 -18.90 4.67 -14.08
N LEU A 59 -19.42 4.09 -12.99
CA LEU A 59 -19.33 4.66 -11.65
C LEU A 59 -17.89 4.86 -11.18
N VAL A 60 -17.00 3.90 -11.46
CA VAL A 60 -15.58 4.01 -11.14
C VAL A 60 -14.90 5.12 -11.94
N ASN A 61 -15.29 5.33 -13.20
CA ASN A 61 -14.76 6.42 -14.02
C ASN A 61 -15.21 7.79 -13.47
N VAL A 62 -16.50 7.94 -13.12
CA VAL A 62 -17.01 9.16 -12.47
C VAL A 62 -16.28 9.41 -11.14
N TRP A 63 -16.11 8.37 -10.33
CA TRP A 63 -15.32 8.46 -9.10
C TRP A 63 -13.89 8.93 -9.35
N HIS A 64 -13.26 8.45 -10.42
CA HIS A 64 -11.89 8.85 -10.75
C HIS A 64 -11.81 10.30 -11.20
N GLU A 65 -12.73 10.73 -12.07
CA GLU A 65 -12.82 12.11 -12.54
C GLU A 65 -12.98 13.09 -11.37
N LEU A 66 -13.90 12.79 -10.45
CA LEU A 66 -14.24 13.68 -9.34
C LEU A 66 -13.25 13.60 -8.16
N HIS A 67 -12.59 12.46 -7.95
CA HIS A 67 -11.76 12.25 -6.76
C HIS A 67 -10.51 11.42 -7.03
N GLY A 68 -10.64 10.26 -7.67
CA GLY A 68 -9.54 9.30 -7.80
C GLY A 68 -8.30 9.85 -8.51
N CYS A 69 -8.46 10.85 -9.39
CA CYS A 69 -7.38 11.54 -10.10
C CYS A 69 -6.47 12.35 -9.17
N THR A 70 -6.96 12.75 -8.00
CA THR A 70 -6.21 13.51 -6.99
C THR A 70 -5.31 12.63 -6.11
N LEU A 71 -5.47 11.30 -6.19
CA LEU A 71 -4.72 10.37 -5.37
C LEU A 71 -3.28 10.23 -5.87
N LYS A 72 -2.32 10.14 -4.93
CA LYS A 72 -0.91 9.87 -5.25
C LYS A 72 -0.67 8.52 -5.95
N ASP A 73 -1.61 7.59 -5.82
CA ASP A 73 -1.52 6.24 -6.36
C ASP A 73 -2.03 6.18 -7.80
N LYS A 74 -1.11 6.31 -8.75
CA LYS A 74 -1.40 6.35 -10.20
C LYS A 74 -2.09 5.08 -10.73
N TYR A 75 -1.96 3.95 -10.04
CA TYR A 75 -2.56 2.67 -10.44
C TYR A 75 -3.90 2.41 -9.75
N ARG A 76 -4.44 3.40 -9.03
CA ARG A 76 -5.68 3.21 -8.29
C ARG A 76 -6.88 2.99 -9.21
N LEU A 77 -6.99 3.74 -10.30
CA LEU A 77 -8.06 3.57 -11.29
C LEU A 77 -7.99 2.18 -11.93
N SER A 78 -6.86 1.85 -12.56
CA SER A 78 -6.71 0.59 -13.31
C SER A 78 -6.94 -0.65 -12.45
N ARG A 79 -6.43 -0.67 -11.21
CA ARG A 79 -6.70 -1.78 -10.27
C ARG A 79 -8.14 -1.83 -9.81
N THR A 80 -8.83 -0.69 -9.68
CA THR A 80 -10.25 -0.69 -9.32
C THR A 80 -11.08 -1.23 -10.49
N LEU A 81 -10.79 -0.81 -11.73
CA LEU A 81 -11.45 -1.33 -12.93
C LEU A 81 -11.19 -2.83 -13.13
N ALA A 82 -9.99 -3.33 -12.86
CA ALA A 82 -9.71 -4.77 -12.90
C ALA A 82 -10.57 -5.57 -11.91
N VAL A 83 -10.83 -5.03 -10.71
CA VAL A 83 -11.77 -5.66 -9.75
C VAL A 83 -13.20 -5.66 -10.30
N VAL A 84 -13.62 -4.56 -10.94
CA VAL A 84 -14.95 -4.47 -11.58
C VAL A 84 -15.10 -5.48 -12.72
N GLU A 85 -14.07 -5.65 -13.53
CA GLU A 85 -14.04 -6.65 -14.60
C GLU A 85 -14.16 -8.07 -14.06
N LEU A 86 -13.40 -8.41 -13.01
CA LEU A 86 -13.50 -9.71 -12.34
C LEU A 86 -14.87 -9.95 -11.67
N LEU A 87 -15.59 -8.88 -11.30
CA LEU A 87 -16.98 -8.94 -10.83
C LEU A 87 -18.00 -9.11 -11.97
N GLY A 88 -17.56 -9.13 -13.23
CA GLY A 88 -18.43 -9.21 -14.41
C GLY A 88 -19.11 -7.88 -14.77
N ASN A 89 -18.59 -6.76 -14.27
CA ASN A 89 -19.13 -5.41 -14.49
C ASN A 89 -20.67 -5.32 -14.33
N PRO A 90 -21.20 -5.59 -13.12
CA PRO A 90 -22.64 -5.60 -12.89
C PRO A 90 -23.23 -4.19 -13.06
N ILE A 91 -24.57 -4.13 -13.17
CA ILE A 91 -25.29 -2.87 -12.98
C ILE A 91 -24.99 -2.41 -11.54
N ALA A 92 -24.57 -1.16 -11.37
CA ALA A 92 -24.07 -0.70 -10.07
C ALA A 92 -25.11 -0.87 -8.95
N SER A 93 -26.39 -0.63 -9.26
CA SER A 93 -27.52 -0.78 -8.30
C SER A 93 -27.93 -2.23 -8.03
N SER A 94 -27.45 -3.20 -8.82
CA SER A 94 -27.71 -4.62 -8.57
C SER A 94 -26.63 -5.29 -7.73
N LEU A 95 -25.50 -4.62 -7.47
CA LEU A 95 -24.41 -5.18 -6.66
C LEU A 95 -24.85 -5.29 -5.21
N THR A 96 -24.81 -6.50 -4.64
CA THR A 96 -25.14 -6.73 -3.23
C THR A 96 -23.92 -7.17 -2.41
N ALA A 97 -24.08 -7.16 -1.07
CA ALA A 97 -23.10 -7.73 -0.16
C ALA A 97 -22.87 -9.23 -0.41
N LEU A 98 -23.91 -9.96 -0.83
CA LEU A 98 -23.83 -11.39 -1.16
C LEU A 98 -22.99 -11.61 -2.42
N ASP A 99 -23.19 -10.81 -3.47
CA ASP A 99 -22.42 -10.90 -4.71
C ASP A 99 -20.93 -10.66 -4.44
N PHE A 100 -20.62 -9.61 -3.67
CA PHE A 100 -19.24 -9.33 -3.29
C PHE A 100 -18.65 -10.42 -2.38
N SER A 101 -19.46 -11.05 -1.52
CA SER A 101 -19.01 -12.18 -0.70
C SER A 101 -18.67 -13.42 -1.53
N ARG A 102 -19.49 -13.74 -2.55
CA ARG A 102 -19.20 -14.82 -3.51
C ARG A 102 -17.93 -14.52 -4.30
N PHE A 103 -17.78 -13.29 -4.77
CA PHE A 103 -16.55 -12.82 -5.42
C PHE A 103 -15.32 -13.04 -4.54
N ARG A 104 -15.38 -12.65 -3.26
CA ARG A 104 -14.26 -12.87 -2.32
C ARG A 104 -13.87 -14.34 -2.21
N MET A 105 -14.84 -15.25 -2.13
CA MET A 105 -14.58 -16.69 -2.05
C MET A 105 -13.88 -17.22 -3.30
N GLU A 106 -14.27 -16.73 -4.48
CA GLU A 106 -13.60 -17.10 -5.73
C GLU A 106 -12.18 -16.55 -5.81
N ARG A 107 -11.99 -15.29 -5.41
CA ARG A 107 -10.66 -14.64 -5.39
C ARG A 107 -9.69 -15.33 -4.44
N LEU A 108 -10.17 -15.84 -3.31
CA LEU A 108 -9.34 -16.59 -2.35
C LEU A 108 -8.74 -17.87 -2.93
N LYS A 109 -9.30 -18.43 -4.00
CA LYS A 109 -8.70 -19.58 -4.70
C LYS A 109 -7.42 -19.21 -5.46
N THR A 110 -7.23 -17.94 -5.79
CA THR A 110 -6.14 -17.48 -6.66
C THR A 110 -5.26 -16.40 -6.03
N CYS A 111 -5.67 -15.82 -4.89
CA CYS A 111 -5.01 -14.67 -4.27
C CYS A 111 -5.11 -14.72 -2.73
N THR A 112 -4.20 -14.01 -2.06
CA THR A 112 -4.18 -13.93 -0.59
C THR A 112 -5.37 -13.14 -0.03
N ALA A 113 -5.74 -13.41 1.23
CA ALA A 113 -6.75 -12.65 1.95
C ALA A 113 -6.43 -11.14 2.04
N SER A 114 -5.14 -10.78 2.10
CA SER A 114 -4.69 -9.39 2.05
C SER A 114 -5.06 -8.72 0.73
N THR A 115 -4.80 -9.38 -0.40
CA THR A 115 -5.19 -8.92 -1.73
C THR A 115 -6.70 -8.69 -1.82
N VAL A 116 -7.49 -9.66 -1.39
CA VAL A 116 -8.96 -9.57 -1.37
C VAL A 116 -9.44 -8.40 -0.49
N ASN A 117 -8.81 -8.17 0.66
CA ASN A 117 -9.09 -7.02 1.52
C ASN A 117 -8.71 -5.68 0.88
N HIS A 118 -7.71 -5.62 0.00
CA HIS A 118 -7.39 -4.45 -0.80
C HIS A 118 -8.48 -4.19 -1.85
N GLU A 119 -8.88 -5.21 -2.60
CA GLU A 119 -9.95 -5.12 -3.61
C GLU A 119 -11.27 -4.65 -2.98
N HIS A 120 -11.64 -5.19 -1.82
CA HIS A 120 -12.80 -4.73 -1.04
C HIS A 120 -12.71 -3.26 -0.66
N ARG A 121 -11.55 -2.80 -0.19
CA ARG A 121 -11.35 -1.37 0.11
C ARG A 121 -11.47 -0.49 -1.12
N TYR A 122 -11.16 -0.99 -2.31
CA TYR A 122 -11.28 -0.21 -3.54
C TYR A 122 -12.75 0.08 -3.83
N ILE A 123 -13.57 -0.97 -3.92
CA ILE A 123 -15.01 -0.84 -4.17
C ILE A 123 -15.70 -0.06 -3.06
N LYS A 124 -15.40 -0.37 -1.79
CA LYS A 124 -16.00 0.34 -0.64
C LYS A 124 -15.69 1.84 -0.70
N SER A 125 -14.47 2.22 -1.08
CA SER A 125 -14.05 3.62 -1.18
C SER A 125 -14.74 4.36 -2.33
N VAL A 126 -14.97 3.70 -3.47
CA VAL A 126 -15.69 4.29 -4.63
C VAL A 126 -17.08 4.71 -4.21
N PHE A 127 -17.87 3.79 -3.63
CA PHE A 127 -19.23 4.09 -3.18
C PHE A 127 -19.26 5.14 -2.05
N ASN A 128 -18.39 5.03 -1.05
CA ASN A 128 -18.36 6.01 0.04
C ASN A 128 -18.10 7.43 -0.46
N GLU A 129 -17.18 7.59 -1.41
CA GLU A 129 -16.83 8.89 -1.97
C GLU A 129 -17.97 9.45 -2.82
N LEU A 130 -18.58 8.64 -3.69
CA LEU A 130 -19.69 9.09 -4.52
C LEU A 130 -20.96 9.38 -3.71
N ILE A 131 -21.18 8.69 -2.60
CA ILE A 131 -22.22 9.04 -1.62
C ILE A 131 -21.93 10.42 -1.03
N ARG A 132 -20.69 10.66 -0.59
CA ARG A 132 -20.28 11.94 -0.03
C ARG A 132 -20.47 13.11 -1.00
N LEU A 133 -20.24 12.86 -2.30
CA LEU A 133 -20.40 13.85 -3.36
C LEU A 133 -21.85 13.98 -3.86
N GLY A 134 -22.80 13.20 -3.35
CA GLY A 134 -24.20 13.22 -3.79
C GLY A 134 -24.46 12.61 -5.17
N VAL A 135 -23.49 11.89 -5.73
CA VAL A 135 -23.62 11.17 -7.01
C VAL A 135 -24.36 9.84 -6.82
N TRP A 136 -24.11 9.17 -5.68
CA TRP A 136 -24.77 7.92 -5.33
C TRP A 136 -25.71 8.10 -4.14
N ASN A 137 -27.01 7.93 -4.38
CA ASN A 137 -28.07 8.22 -3.41
C ASN A 137 -28.58 6.98 -2.64
N GLU A 138 -27.98 5.81 -2.86
CA GLU A 138 -28.32 4.58 -2.15
C GLU A 138 -27.27 4.25 -1.08
N SER A 139 -27.51 3.22 -0.27
CA SER A 139 -26.47 2.73 0.66
C SER A 139 -25.27 2.14 -0.09
N ASN A 140 -24.10 2.15 0.53
CA ASN A 140 -22.94 1.44 -0.01
C ASN A 140 -23.15 -0.10 0.11
N PRO A 141 -23.16 -0.84 -1.01
CA PRO A 141 -23.53 -2.25 -1.04
C PRO A 141 -22.55 -3.18 -0.29
N VAL A 142 -21.33 -2.72 -0.03
CA VAL A 142 -20.26 -3.50 0.63
C VAL A 142 -19.80 -2.88 1.95
N ALA A 143 -20.56 -1.94 2.52
CA ALA A 143 -20.17 -1.24 3.74
C ALA A 143 -20.13 -2.14 4.98
N SER A 144 -21.14 -3.02 5.13
CA SER A 144 -21.32 -3.91 6.28
C SER A 144 -20.37 -5.12 6.28
N LEU A 145 -19.75 -5.42 5.13
CA LEU A 145 -18.81 -6.52 5.03
C LEU A 145 -17.57 -6.26 5.88
N ARG A 146 -17.22 -7.25 6.72
CA ARG A 146 -15.96 -7.25 7.48
C ARG A 146 -14.81 -7.68 6.58
N GLN A 147 -13.64 -7.12 6.81
CA GLN A 147 -12.41 -7.60 6.19
C GLN A 147 -12.10 -9.03 6.69
N LEU A 148 -11.47 -9.83 5.83
CA LEU A 148 -10.92 -11.12 6.25
C LEU A 148 -9.86 -10.89 7.32
N LYS A 149 -9.86 -11.71 8.36
CA LYS A 149 -8.72 -11.78 9.27
C LYS A 149 -7.51 -12.26 8.48
N VAL A 150 -6.40 -11.55 8.61
CA VAL A 150 -5.11 -11.93 8.04
C VAL A 150 -4.18 -12.11 9.22
N ASP A 151 -3.59 -13.30 9.33
CA ASP A 151 -2.63 -13.55 10.40
C ASP A 151 -1.39 -12.69 10.18
N GLU A 152 -0.86 -12.14 11.26
CA GLU A 152 0.39 -11.40 11.20
C GLU A 152 1.52 -12.39 10.94
N VAL A 153 2.12 -12.30 9.76
CA VAL A 153 3.30 -13.10 9.43
C VAL A 153 4.47 -12.58 10.26
N GLU A 154 5.09 -13.49 11.00
CA GLU A 154 6.31 -13.22 11.76
C GLU A 154 7.37 -12.65 10.82
N LEU A 155 8.08 -11.62 11.29
CA LEU A 155 9.07 -10.97 10.45
C LEU A 155 10.31 -11.83 10.30
N THR A 156 10.61 -12.22 9.07
CA THR A 156 11.92 -12.77 8.75
C THR A 156 12.95 -11.66 8.59
N PHE A 157 14.15 -11.91 9.10
CA PHE A 157 15.33 -11.07 8.96
C PHE A 157 16.56 -11.96 8.77
N LEU A 158 17.66 -11.36 8.30
CA LEU A 158 18.91 -12.08 8.00
C LEU A 158 19.80 -12.18 9.25
N SER A 159 20.51 -13.29 9.40
CA SER A 159 21.64 -13.36 10.34
C SER A 159 22.80 -12.47 9.87
N LEU A 160 23.81 -12.23 10.72
CA LEU A 160 24.99 -11.47 10.30
C LEU A 160 25.80 -12.18 9.22
N ASP A 161 25.83 -13.52 9.23
CA ASP A 161 26.49 -14.31 8.19
C ASP A 161 25.73 -14.23 6.87
N ASP A 162 24.40 -14.31 6.90
CA ASP A 162 23.57 -14.08 5.71
C ASP A 162 23.76 -12.68 5.15
N CYS A 163 23.93 -11.66 6.01
CA CYS A 163 24.22 -10.30 5.57
C CYS A 163 25.54 -10.23 4.80
N ARG A 164 26.59 -10.94 5.27
CA ARG A 164 27.88 -11.00 4.58
C ARG A 164 27.72 -11.62 3.20
N VAL A 165 27.07 -12.79 3.12
CA VAL A 165 26.81 -13.49 1.85
C VAL A 165 26.01 -12.59 0.87
N VAL A 166 24.97 -11.91 1.34
CA VAL A 166 24.18 -10.99 0.52
C VAL A 166 25.03 -9.82 0.03
N LEU A 167 25.88 -9.23 0.88
CA LEU A 167 26.75 -8.12 0.50
C LEU A 167 27.83 -8.55 -0.51
N ASP A 168 28.39 -9.74 -0.37
CA ASP A 168 29.36 -10.30 -1.31
C ASP A 168 28.72 -10.50 -2.70
N GLU A 169 27.50 -11.03 -2.76
CA GLU A 169 26.75 -11.15 -4.02
C GLU A 169 26.35 -9.78 -4.61
N CYS A 170 26.10 -8.79 -3.76
CA CYS A 170 25.88 -7.41 -4.20
C CYS A 170 27.17 -6.79 -4.77
N ALA A 171 28.33 -7.12 -4.23
CA ALA A 171 29.63 -6.68 -4.72
C ALA A 171 29.99 -7.33 -6.06
N ALA A 172 29.63 -8.60 -6.25
CA ALA A 172 29.79 -9.34 -7.51
C ALA A 172 28.78 -8.94 -8.60
N SER A 173 27.79 -8.10 -8.28
CA SER A 173 26.80 -7.61 -9.24
C SER A 173 27.45 -6.73 -10.32
N SER A 174 27.02 -6.91 -11.57
CA SER A 174 27.42 -6.03 -12.67
C SER A 174 26.93 -4.59 -12.52
N ASN A 175 25.93 -4.35 -11.65
CA ASN A 175 25.50 -3.00 -11.28
C ASN A 175 26.25 -2.55 -10.02
N SER A 176 27.23 -1.67 -10.21
CA SER A 176 28.10 -1.10 -9.16
C SER A 176 27.37 -0.36 -8.04
N HIS A 177 26.12 0.05 -8.24
CA HIS A 177 25.33 0.73 -7.21
C HIS A 177 24.61 -0.22 -6.26
N THR A 178 24.54 -1.52 -6.59
CA THR A 178 23.81 -2.51 -5.78
C THR A 178 24.38 -2.60 -4.37
N LEU A 179 25.71 -2.71 -4.25
CA LEU A 179 26.42 -2.80 -2.98
C LEU A 179 26.22 -1.56 -2.08
N PRO A 180 26.51 -0.32 -2.51
CA PRO A 180 26.33 0.85 -1.64
C PRO A 180 24.87 1.05 -1.22
N VAL A 181 23.89 0.74 -2.08
CA VAL A 181 22.46 0.81 -1.72
C VAL A 181 22.11 -0.26 -0.68
N ALA A 182 22.60 -1.48 -0.82
CA ALA A 182 22.37 -2.55 0.16
C ALA A 182 22.99 -2.22 1.52
N GLN A 183 24.25 -1.76 1.54
CA GLN A 183 24.93 -1.32 2.77
C GLN A 183 24.19 -0.15 3.43
N LEU A 184 23.73 0.83 2.65
CA LEU A 184 22.93 1.94 3.19
C LEU A 184 21.63 1.46 3.83
N CYS A 185 20.94 0.48 3.22
CA CYS A 185 19.74 -0.12 3.81
C CYS A 185 20.05 -0.82 5.14
N LEU A 186 21.13 -1.60 5.21
CA LEU A 186 21.57 -2.29 6.44
C LEU A 186 22.08 -1.33 7.51
N ALA A 187 22.66 -0.18 7.14
CA ALA A 187 23.17 0.80 8.10
C ALA A 187 22.09 1.71 8.69
N THR A 188 21.00 1.94 7.96
CA THR A 188 20.01 2.99 8.32
C THR A 188 18.57 2.50 8.43
N GLY A 189 18.30 1.25 8.06
CA GLY A 189 16.94 0.72 7.93
C GLY A 189 16.12 1.42 6.84
N ALA A 190 16.75 2.09 5.87
CA ALA A 190 16.05 2.72 4.76
C ALA A 190 15.25 1.70 3.93
N ARG A 191 14.13 2.14 3.34
CA ARG A 191 13.50 1.33 2.28
C ARG A 191 14.40 1.35 1.05
N TRP A 192 14.40 0.27 0.27
CA TRP A 192 15.20 0.20 -0.95
C TRP A 192 15.01 1.43 -1.85
N ASP A 193 13.76 1.79 -2.16
CA ASP A 193 13.49 2.93 -3.05
C ASP A 193 13.91 4.27 -2.43
N GLU A 194 13.91 4.41 -1.09
CA GLU A 194 14.41 5.61 -0.41
C GLU A 194 15.94 5.69 -0.53
N ALA A 195 16.65 4.57 -0.41
CA ALA A 195 18.11 4.48 -0.53
C ALA A 195 18.59 4.61 -1.98
N GLU A 196 17.91 3.99 -2.93
CA GLU A 196 18.24 4.02 -4.37
C GLU A 196 18.03 5.41 -4.98
N THR A 197 17.08 6.19 -4.45
CA THR A 197 16.71 7.50 -5.03
C THR A 197 17.31 8.71 -4.31
N ILE A 198 18.25 8.50 -3.37
CA ILE A 198 18.96 9.60 -2.73
C ILE A 198 19.75 10.42 -3.76
N THR A 199 19.90 11.70 -3.46
CA THR A 199 20.73 12.65 -4.21
C THR A 199 22.00 12.98 -3.44
N ARG A 200 23.01 13.52 -4.14
CA ARG A 200 24.28 13.91 -3.51
C ARG A 200 24.09 14.90 -2.36
N SER A 201 23.16 15.85 -2.49
CA SER A 201 22.83 16.84 -1.46
C SER A 201 22.26 16.25 -0.16
N GLN A 202 21.79 15.01 -0.20
CA GLN A 202 21.22 14.32 0.95
C GLN A 202 22.25 13.54 1.76
N VAL A 203 23.49 13.45 1.28
CA VAL A 203 24.59 12.70 1.91
C VAL A 203 25.70 13.68 2.27
N ALA A 204 25.78 14.06 3.55
CA ALA A 204 26.76 15.03 4.02
C ALA A 204 27.00 14.87 5.54
N ASN A 205 28.20 15.24 5.99
CA ASN A 205 28.55 15.33 7.41
C ASN A 205 28.29 14.04 8.23
N GLY A 206 28.57 12.88 7.64
CA GLY A 206 28.34 11.58 8.29
C GLY A 206 26.86 11.20 8.41
N MET A 207 25.97 11.85 7.65
CA MET A 207 24.52 11.68 7.76
C MET A 207 23.88 11.49 6.38
N VAL A 208 22.79 10.74 6.34
CA VAL A 208 21.88 10.66 5.18
C VAL A 208 20.51 11.22 5.56
N ARG A 209 20.03 12.19 4.78
CA ARG A 209 18.72 12.82 4.95
C ARG A 209 17.69 12.24 3.98
N PHE A 210 16.69 11.54 4.49
CA PHE A 210 15.55 11.05 3.72
C PHE A 210 14.41 12.07 3.74
N ALA A 211 14.29 12.88 2.67
CA ALA A 211 13.38 14.04 2.62
C ALA A 211 11.95 13.72 2.16
N ARG A 212 11.71 12.57 1.50
CA ARG A 212 10.41 12.21 0.90
C ARG A 212 9.93 10.84 1.38
N THR A 213 9.44 10.78 2.61
CA THR A 213 8.66 9.61 3.05
C THR A 213 7.18 9.84 2.77
N LYS A 214 6.43 8.76 2.53
CA LYS A 214 4.97 8.76 2.27
C LYS A 214 4.14 9.56 3.30
N ASN A 215 4.72 9.84 4.48
CA ASN A 215 4.09 10.51 5.62
C ASN A 215 4.60 11.94 5.90
N GLY A 216 5.38 12.55 5.00
CA GLY A 216 5.70 13.98 5.05
C GLY A 216 6.73 14.44 6.08
N LYS A 217 7.22 13.56 6.97
CA LYS A 217 8.33 13.89 7.89
C LYS A 217 9.64 13.35 7.33
N GLY A 218 10.55 14.25 7.02
CA GLY A 218 11.93 13.90 6.68
C GLY A 218 12.68 13.40 7.92
N ARG A 219 13.67 12.53 7.74
CA ARG A 219 14.53 12.04 8.82
C ARG A 219 15.99 12.03 8.39
N SER A 220 16.90 12.20 9.34
CA SER A 220 18.33 12.09 9.12
C SER A 220 18.88 10.95 9.98
N VAL A 221 19.73 10.10 9.39
CA VAL A 221 20.32 8.95 10.06
C VAL A 221 21.83 9.00 9.88
N PRO A 222 22.64 8.83 10.95
CA PRO A 222 24.09 8.77 10.83
C PRO A 222 24.52 7.54 10.03
N ILE A 223 25.61 7.69 9.28
CA ILE A 223 26.25 6.61 8.53
C ILE A 223 27.76 6.59 8.79
N PRO A 224 28.40 5.41 8.72
CA PRO A 224 29.85 5.29 8.76
C PRO A 224 30.56 6.11 7.66
N ALA A 225 31.78 6.59 7.96
CA ALA A 225 32.54 7.46 7.06
C ALA A 225 33.02 6.75 5.78
N ASP A 226 33.35 5.47 5.89
CA ASP A 226 33.68 4.58 4.78
C ASP A 226 32.47 4.37 3.86
N LEU A 227 31.28 4.15 4.42
CA LEU A 227 30.04 4.05 3.64
C LEU A 227 29.71 5.37 2.93
N GLN A 228 29.90 6.51 3.60
CA GLN A 228 29.72 7.82 2.95
C GLN A 228 30.66 7.97 1.74
N SER A 229 31.93 7.62 1.93
CA SER A 229 32.94 7.68 0.86
C SER A 229 32.55 6.78 -0.31
N LEU A 230 32.18 5.53 -0.05
CA LEU A 230 31.74 4.58 -1.08
C LEU A 230 30.52 5.09 -1.87
N ILE A 231 29.52 5.64 -1.18
CA ILE A 231 28.32 6.20 -1.81
C ILE A 231 28.68 7.35 -2.76
N LEU A 232 29.56 8.26 -2.33
CA LEU A 232 29.92 9.45 -3.10
C LEU A 232 30.87 9.14 -4.27
N GLU A 233 31.73 8.14 -4.10
CA GLU A 233 32.67 7.61 -5.12
C GLU A 233 31.92 6.86 -6.22
N ARG A 234 31.02 5.94 -5.85
CA ARG A 234 30.28 5.11 -6.81
C ARG A 234 29.09 5.84 -7.44
N GLY A 235 28.57 6.86 -6.77
CA GLY A 235 27.39 7.58 -7.24
C GLY A 235 27.69 8.53 -8.40
N TYR A 236 26.68 8.74 -9.26
CA TYR A 236 26.77 9.64 -10.39
C TYR A 236 27.21 11.07 -9.98
N PRO A 237 27.94 11.78 -10.86
CA PRO A 237 28.26 13.19 -10.66
C PRO A 237 27.00 14.06 -10.79
N GLY A 238 27.03 15.26 -10.19
CA GLY A 238 25.98 16.26 -10.31
C GLY A 238 24.90 16.23 -9.22
N GLY A 239 23.80 16.97 -9.46
CA GLY A 239 22.71 17.21 -8.49
C GLY A 239 21.55 16.19 -8.56
N GLY A 240 21.63 15.21 -9.46
CA GLY A 240 20.61 14.18 -9.63
C GLY A 240 20.66 13.07 -8.57
N ARG A 241 20.01 11.94 -8.90
CA ARG A 241 20.13 10.71 -8.11
C ARG A 241 21.57 10.20 -8.15
N LEU A 242 22.07 9.70 -7.01
CA LEU A 242 23.40 9.08 -6.94
C LEU A 242 23.43 7.75 -7.67
N PHE A 243 22.33 7.00 -7.68
CA PHE A 243 22.32 5.63 -8.18
C PHE A 243 21.38 5.46 -9.38
N SER A 244 21.77 4.56 -10.28
CA SER A 244 20.86 3.95 -11.25
C SER A 244 19.90 3.00 -10.56
N SER A 245 18.82 2.61 -11.25
CA SER A 245 17.95 1.55 -10.76
C SER A 245 18.75 0.25 -10.62
N CYS A 246 18.86 -0.25 -9.39
CA CYS A 246 19.58 -1.46 -9.02
C CYS A 246 18.68 -2.48 -8.30
N ARG A 247 17.39 -2.20 -8.10
CA ARG A 247 16.43 -3.13 -7.47
C ARG A 247 16.39 -4.52 -8.11
N SER A 248 16.41 -4.59 -9.44
CA SER A 248 16.45 -5.87 -10.15
C SER A 248 17.81 -6.56 -10.07
N ALA A 249 18.90 -5.79 -9.97
CA ALA A 249 20.23 -6.33 -9.75
C ALA A 249 20.36 -6.93 -8.34
N PHE A 250 19.83 -6.24 -7.32
CA PHE A 250 19.72 -6.76 -5.96
C PHE A 250 18.91 -8.05 -5.90
N ARG A 251 17.77 -8.12 -6.61
CA ARG A 251 16.98 -9.35 -6.68
C ARG A 251 17.80 -10.53 -7.19
N LYS A 252 18.52 -10.34 -8.30
CA LYS A 252 19.39 -11.36 -8.88
C LYS A 252 20.56 -11.72 -7.95
N ALA A 253 21.15 -10.74 -7.27
CA ALA A 253 22.20 -10.98 -6.29
C ALA A 253 21.69 -11.84 -5.13
N TYR A 254 20.52 -11.49 -4.59
CA TYR A 254 19.89 -12.26 -3.55
C TYR A 254 19.53 -13.69 -3.99
N GLU A 255 19.00 -13.87 -5.20
CA GLU A 255 18.70 -15.20 -5.75
C GLU A 255 19.94 -16.12 -5.79
N ARG A 256 21.13 -15.57 -6.06
CA ARG A 256 22.38 -16.34 -6.07
C ARG A 256 22.85 -16.80 -4.69
N THR A 257 22.39 -16.15 -3.61
CA THR A 257 22.69 -16.58 -2.24
C THR A 257 21.99 -17.88 -1.84
N ALA A 258 20.97 -18.31 -2.62
CA ALA A 258 20.06 -19.40 -2.28
C ALA A 258 19.31 -19.24 -0.93
N LEU A 259 19.33 -18.04 -0.34
CA LEU A 259 18.57 -17.74 0.87
C LEU A 259 17.07 -17.62 0.55
N HIS A 260 16.25 -18.11 1.48
CA HIS A 260 14.80 -18.06 1.36
C HIS A 260 14.19 -17.26 2.50
N THR A 261 13.70 -16.06 2.17
CA THR A 261 12.96 -15.22 3.12
C THR A 261 11.55 -14.98 2.58
N PRO A 262 10.49 -15.33 3.34
CA PRO A 262 9.13 -15.06 2.92
C PRO A 262 8.87 -13.54 2.86
N GLY A 263 8.19 -13.08 1.81
CA GLY A 263 7.70 -11.71 1.69
C GLY A 263 8.44 -10.81 0.69
N GLN A 264 8.40 -9.50 0.93
CA GLN A 264 8.95 -8.50 0.02
C GLN A 264 10.46 -8.35 0.21
N LEU A 265 11.23 -8.96 -0.70
CA LEU A 265 12.69 -8.90 -0.73
C LEU A 265 13.27 -7.49 -0.49
N THR A 266 12.64 -6.44 -1.00
CA THR A 266 13.13 -5.06 -0.86
C THR A 266 13.00 -4.47 0.54
N HIS A 267 12.36 -5.19 1.46
CA HIS A 267 12.27 -4.81 2.86
C HIS A 267 13.12 -5.70 3.77
N ILE A 268 13.75 -6.76 3.23
CA ILE A 268 14.51 -7.69 4.08
C ILE A 268 15.63 -6.99 4.82
N LEU A 269 16.44 -6.17 4.14
CA LEU A 269 17.55 -5.42 4.74
C LEU A 269 17.07 -4.43 5.82
N ARG A 270 15.88 -3.85 5.65
CA ARG A 270 15.27 -2.98 6.65
C ARG A 270 14.80 -3.76 7.87
N HIS A 271 14.19 -4.92 7.66
CA HIS A 271 13.80 -5.82 8.75
C HIS A 271 15.04 -6.29 9.51
N THR A 272 16.10 -6.68 8.80
CA THR A 272 17.41 -7.00 9.35
C THR A 272 17.97 -5.89 10.22
N PHE A 273 18.08 -4.66 9.71
CA PHE A 273 18.54 -3.54 10.53
C PHE A 273 17.72 -3.39 11.81
N ALA A 274 16.39 -3.39 11.69
CA ALA A 274 15.49 -3.18 12.81
C ALA A 274 15.56 -4.31 13.86
N SER A 275 15.64 -5.56 13.41
CA SER A 275 15.77 -6.73 14.28
C SER A 275 17.09 -6.71 15.04
N HIS A 276 18.22 -6.56 14.35
CA HIS A 276 19.53 -6.46 15.00
C HIS A 276 19.62 -5.25 15.93
N TYR A 277 19.05 -4.11 15.55
CA TYR A 277 19.00 -2.93 16.42
C TYR A 277 18.29 -3.22 17.75
N MET A 278 17.15 -3.91 17.71
CA MET A 278 16.43 -4.28 18.94
C MET A 278 17.16 -5.36 19.75
N MET A 279 17.72 -6.38 19.08
CA MET A 279 18.51 -7.44 19.72
C MET A 279 19.70 -6.91 20.52
N GLN A 280 20.31 -5.80 20.06
CA GLN A 280 21.41 -5.13 20.74
C GLN A 280 20.94 -4.14 21.84
N GLY A 281 19.68 -4.21 22.26
CA GLY A 281 19.13 -3.34 23.32
C GLY A 281 18.77 -1.93 22.85
N GLY A 282 18.60 -1.73 21.54
CA GLY A 282 18.23 -0.44 20.97
C GLY A 282 16.88 0.07 21.47
N ASN A 283 16.73 1.40 21.57
CA ASN A 283 15.49 2.02 22.04
C ASN A 283 14.40 1.98 20.95
N ILE A 284 13.23 1.42 21.26
CA ILE A 284 12.13 1.26 20.29
C ILE A 284 11.60 2.58 19.71
N LEU A 285 11.62 3.67 20.48
CA LEU A 285 11.18 5.00 20.01
C LEU A 285 12.24 5.64 19.11
N ALA A 286 13.52 5.40 19.39
CA ALA A 286 14.61 5.78 18.48
C ALA A 286 14.48 5.01 17.17
N LEU A 287 14.25 3.69 17.23
CA LEU A 287 14.01 2.86 16.04
C LEU A 287 12.81 3.38 15.22
N GLN A 288 11.71 3.75 15.87
CA GLN A 288 10.55 4.34 15.18
C GLN A 288 10.94 5.58 14.36
N LYS A 289 11.76 6.47 14.93
CA LYS A 289 12.25 7.68 14.27
C LYS A 289 13.23 7.35 13.14
N ILE A 290 14.18 6.44 13.37
CA ILE A 290 15.16 5.97 12.37
C ILE A 290 14.44 5.32 11.17
N LEU A 291 13.41 4.52 11.42
CA LEU A 291 12.61 3.87 10.38
C LEU A 291 11.61 4.83 9.72
N GLY A 292 11.28 5.97 10.36
CA GLY A 292 10.27 6.90 9.88
C GLY A 292 8.84 6.36 9.94
N HIS A 293 8.53 5.53 10.94
CA HIS A 293 7.18 5.00 11.16
C HIS A 293 6.26 6.08 11.77
N GLY A 294 5.12 6.34 11.13
CA GLY A 294 4.14 7.31 11.62
C GLY A 294 3.34 6.81 12.83
N ASP A 295 3.20 5.50 12.97
CA ASP A 295 2.53 4.84 14.10
C ASP A 295 3.53 3.87 14.76
N ILE A 296 3.65 3.94 16.09
CA ILE A 296 4.53 3.08 16.88
C ILE A 296 4.16 1.59 16.72
N LYS A 297 2.89 1.27 16.46
CA LYS A 297 2.45 -0.12 16.21
C LYS A 297 3.24 -0.80 15.10
N MET A 298 3.66 -0.05 14.07
CA MET A 298 4.50 -0.58 12.99
C MET A 298 5.90 -0.99 13.47
N THR A 299 6.42 -0.34 14.51
CA THR A 299 7.72 -0.65 15.12
C THR A 299 7.58 -1.69 16.22
N MET A 300 6.45 -1.74 16.94
CA MET A 300 6.22 -2.70 18.02
C MET A 300 6.39 -4.16 17.59
N ARG A 301 6.24 -4.46 16.30
CA ARG A 301 6.54 -5.79 15.76
C ARG A 301 7.98 -6.27 15.98
N TYR A 302 8.94 -5.40 16.30
CA TYR A 302 10.32 -5.78 16.65
C TYR A 302 10.55 -5.84 18.17
N SER A 303 9.58 -5.44 18.99
CA SER A 303 9.78 -5.29 20.44
C SER A 303 10.11 -6.60 21.16
N HIS A 304 9.60 -7.73 20.65
CA HIS A 304 9.88 -9.07 21.19
C HIS A 304 11.34 -9.51 21.03
N LEU A 305 12.12 -8.82 20.20
CA LEU A 305 13.56 -9.08 20.01
C LEU A 305 14.44 -8.32 21.00
N ALA A 306 13.87 -7.38 21.76
CA ALA A 306 14.61 -6.66 22.78
C ALA A 306 15.03 -7.61 23.90
N PRO A 307 16.26 -7.48 24.46
CA PRO A 307 16.62 -8.19 25.67
C PRO A 307 15.64 -7.90 26.81
N ASP A 308 15.36 -8.91 27.64
CA ASP A 308 14.52 -8.73 28.81
C ASP A 308 15.20 -7.80 29.83
N HIS A 309 14.74 -6.55 29.87
CA HIS A 309 15.25 -5.53 30.78
C HIS A 309 14.41 -5.38 32.05
N PHE A 310 13.50 -6.30 32.37
CA PHE A 310 12.67 -6.18 33.58
C PHE A 310 13.51 -6.05 34.87
N ALA A 311 14.70 -6.67 34.90
CA ALA A 311 15.63 -6.55 36.02
C ALA A 311 16.20 -5.13 36.17
N THR A 312 16.30 -4.33 35.11
CA THR A 312 16.82 -2.94 35.21
C THR A 312 15.84 -2.00 35.92
N ALA A 313 14.56 -2.36 36.02
CA ALA A 313 13.61 -1.61 36.84
C ALA A 313 14.01 -1.59 38.32
N LEU A 314 14.65 -2.67 38.80
CA LEU A 314 15.17 -2.73 40.16
C LEU A 314 16.36 -1.78 40.34
N THR A 315 17.23 -1.64 39.34
CA THR A 315 18.44 -0.79 39.42
C THR A 315 18.16 0.68 39.12
N PHE A 316 17.16 1.00 38.30
CA PHE A 316 16.82 2.37 37.90
C PHE A 316 15.63 2.96 38.67
N SER A 317 15.04 2.23 39.62
CA SER A 317 14.00 2.78 40.49
C SER A 317 14.54 3.92 41.36
N PRO A 318 13.73 4.93 41.70
CA PRO A 318 14.13 5.99 42.63
C PRO A 318 14.65 5.43 43.96
N LEU A 319 14.08 4.32 44.45
CA LEU A 319 14.54 3.68 45.69
C LEU A 319 15.96 3.11 45.58
N ALA A 320 16.32 2.52 44.44
CA ALA A 320 17.66 2.03 44.21
C ALA A 320 18.68 3.17 44.09
N LEU A 321 18.32 4.25 43.40
CA LEU A 321 19.17 5.44 43.29
C LEU A 321 19.41 6.08 44.67
N LEU A 322 18.36 6.24 45.48
CA LEU A 322 18.48 6.78 46.84
C LEU A 322 19.33 5.89 47.77
N ARG A 323 19.37 4.57 47.54
CA ARG A 323 20.25 3.66 48.30
C ARG A 323 21.71 3.86 47.90
N GLN A 324 21.99 3.98 46.59
CA GLN A 324 23.34 4.27 46.09
C GLN A 324 23.85 5.64 46.55
N GLU A 325 22.98 6.64 46.66
CA GLU A 325 23.35 7.96 47.22
C GLU A 325 23.73 7.89 48.71
N ARG A 326 23.06 7.04 49.51
CA ARG A 326 23.43 6.84 50.91
C ARG A 326 24.76 6.10 51.06
N ASP A 327 25.02 5.12 50.20
CA ASP A 327 26.27 4.37 50.19
C ASP A 327 27.46 5.22 49.72
N THR A 328 27.22 6.25 48.90
CA THR A 328 28.25 7.19 48.42
C THR A 328 28.44 8.42 49.30
N CYS A 329 27.43 8.82 50.08
CA CYS A 329 27.49 9.94 51.03
C CYS A 329 27.77 9.50 52.48
N GLY A 330 28.01 8.21 52.71
CA GLY A 330 28.35 7.62 54.00
C GLY A 330 29.86 7.43 54.21
N THR A 331 30.58 8.50 54.49
CA THR A 331 31.74 8.58 55.42
C THR A 331 32.14 10.06 55.55
N PRO A 332 32.37 10.59 56.76
CA PRO A 332 33.48 10.17 57.62
C PRO A 332 33.17 9.05 58.60
#